data_AF-A0A377VYV6-F1
#
_entry.id   AF-A0A377VYV6-F1
#
_cell.length_a   1.000
_cell.length_b   1.000
_cell.length_c   1.000
_cell.angle_alpha   90.00
_cell.angle_beta   90.00
_cell.angle_gamma   90.00
#
_symmetry.space_group_name_H-M   'P 1'
#
loop_
_entity.id
_entity.type
_entity.pdbx_description
1 polymer ?
#
loop_
_entity_poly.entity_id
_entity_poly.type
_entity_poly.pdbx_seq_one_letter_code
_entity_poly.pdbx_strand_id
1 'polypeptide(L)'
;MFKWPWKADDESGNAEMPWEQALAIPVLAHLSSTEQHKLTQMAARFLQQKRLVALQGLELTPLHQARIAMLFCLPVLELGIEWLDGFHEVLIYPAPFIVDDEWEDDIGLVHNQRVVQSGQSWQQGPVVLNWLDIQDSFDASGFNLVVHEVAHKLDTRNGDRASGVPLIPLREVAGWEHDLHARDEQHSG
;
A
#
# COMPACT_ATOMS: atom_id res chain seq x y z
N MET A 1 5.77 3.31 -27.51
CA MET A 1 6.94 3.93 -26.85
C MET A 1 6.47 5.25 -26.26
N PHE A 2 5.86 5.23 -25.07
CA PHE A 2 5.35 6.44 -24.43
C PHE A 2 6.47 7.07 -23.61
N LYS A 3 6.97 8.22 -24.07
CA LYS A 3 7.91 9.06 -23.31
C LYS A 3 7.09 10.02 -22.46
N TRP A 4 7.18 9.85 -21.16
CA TRP A 4 6.50 10.66 -20.17
C TRP A 4 7.43 11.80 -19.72
N PRO A 5 7.03 13.09 -19.79
CA PRO A 5 7.93 14.19 -19.51
C PRO A 5 7.54 14.92 -18.23
N TRP A 6 8.23 14.69 -17.10
CA TRP A 6 8.22 15.69 -16.03
C TRP A 6 9.59 15.98 -15.48
N LYS A 7 9.87 17.28 -15.39
CA LYS A 7 10.85 17.84 -14.47
C LYS A 7 10.41 17.51 -13.05
N ALA A 8 11.33 16.97 -12.27
CA ALA A 8 11.22 16.97 -10.83
C ALA A 8 11.34 18.42 -10.37
N ASP A 9 10.25 19.00 -9.85
CA ASP A 9 10.37 20.17 -9.00
C ASP A 9 10.92 19.68 -7.65
N ASP A 10 12.21 19.91 -7.50
CA ASP A 10 13.03 19.63 -6.33
C ASP A 10 12.81 20.74 -5.28
N GLU A 11 11.54 20.98 -4.91
CA GLU A 11 11.14 22.08 -4.00
C GLU A 11 10.66 21.64 -2.60
N SER A 12 10.84 20.38 -2.20
CA SER A 12 10.63 19.98 -0.79
C SER A 12 11.91 20.16 0.03
N GLY A 13 12.46 21.37 0.02
CA GLY A 13 13.59 21.78 0.84
C GLY A 13 13.16 22.13 2.27
N ASN A 14 13.49 21.27 3.24
CA ASN A 14 13.75 21.62 4.64
C ASN A 14 12.57 22.13 5.51
N ALA A 15 11.32 21.78 5.20
CA ALA A 15 10.23 21.90 6.18
C ALA A 15 10.28 20.72 7.16
N GLU A 16 10.34 21.01 8.47
CA GLU A 16 10.30 19.96 9.49
C GLU A 16 8.96 19.22 9.42
N MET A 17 9.02 17.90 9.25
CA MET A 17 7.82 17.07 9.15
C MET A 17 7.06 17.06 10.48
N PRO A 18 5.73 17.26 10.50
CA PRO A 18 4.96 17.39 11.73
C PRO A 18 4.62 16.03 12.35
N TRP A 19 5.63 15.26 12.76
CA TRP A 19 5.48 13.86 13.18
C TRP A 19 4.56 13.66 14.39
N GLU A 20 4.64 14.53 15.39
CA GLU A 20 3.77 14.46 16.58
C GLU A 20 2.29 14.65 16.21
N GLN A 21 2.01 15.62 15.32
CA GLN A 21 0.67 15.84 14.80
C GLN A 21 0.21 14.71 13.87
N ALA A 22 1.14 14.07 13.15
CA ALA A 22 0.85 12.95 12.26
C ALA A 22 0.38 11.71 13.05
N LEU A 23 1.00 11.45 14.22
CA LEU A 23 0.64 10.35 15.12
C LEU A 23 -0.76 10.50 15.73
N ALA A 24 -1.30 11.72 15.80
CA ALA A 24 -2.61 12.01 16.38
C ALA A 24 -3.77 11.64 15.42
N ILE A 25 -3.87 10.36 15.06
CA ILE A 25 -4.98 9.75 14.31
C ILE A 25 -5.46 8.46 15.00
N PRO A 26 -6.77 8.12 14.92
CA PRO A 26 -7.34 7.00 15.68
C PRO A 26 -6.62 5.66 15.49
N VAL A 27 -6.24 5.31 14.26
CA VAL A 27 -5.56 4.03 13.96
C VAL A 27 -4.20 3.88 14.66
N LEU A 28 -3.55 4.99 15.04
CA LEU A 28 -2.24 5.01 15.73
C LEU A 28 -2.36 5.27 17.24
N ALA A 29 -3.57 5.53 17.75
CA ALA A 29 -3.78 6.03 19.11
C ALA A 29 -3.38 5.04 20.22
N HIS A 30 -3.33 3.74 19.91
CA HIS A 30 -2.99 2.69 20.87
C HIS A 30 -1.51 2.28 20.89
N LEU A 31 -0.68 2.90 20.04
CA LEU A 31 0.75 2.66 20.05
C LEU A 31 1.40 3.23 21.31
N SER A 32 2.29 2.46 21.93
CA SER A 32 3.16 2.94 23.01
C SER A 32 4.12 4.02 22.51
N SER A 33 4.69 4.81 23.43
CA SER A 33 5.69 5.85 23.06
C SER A 33 6.90 5.27 22.31
N THR A 34 7.33 4.06 22.68
CA THR A 34 8.40 3.34 21.98
C THR A 34 8.01 2.99 20.55
N GLU A 35 6.81 2.46 20.34
CA GLU A 35 6.29 2.12 19.00
C GLU A 35 6.10 3.37 18.15
N GLN A 36 5.55 4.45 18.72
CA GLN A 36 5.40 5.74 18.02
C GLN A 36 6.75 6.29 17.54
N HIS A 37 7.78 6.22 18.40
CA HIS A 37 9.13 6.68 18.04
C HIS A 37 9.78 5.80 16.97
N LYS A 38 9.60 4.47 17.06
CA LYS A 38 10.07 3.51 16.06
C LYS A 38 9.37 3.73 14.71
N LEU A 39 8.05 3.91 14.72
CA LEU A 39 7.24 4.17 13.55
C LEU A 39 7.63 5.47 12.87
N THR A 40 7.86 6.53 13.65
CA THR A 40 8.31 7.84 13.13
C THR A 40 9.65 7.72 12.40
N GLN A 41 10.62 7.02 12.98
CA GLN A 41 11.91 6.80 12.33
C GLN A 41 11.78 5.97 11.05
N MET A 42 10.92 4.95 11.05
CA MET A 42 10.68 4.12 9.87
C MET A 42 9.98 4.90 8.76
N ALA A 43 8.95 5.71 9.10
CA ALA A 43 8.24 6.58 8.18
C ALA A 43 9.16 7.65 7.56
N ALA A 44 10.08 8.22 8.35
CA ALA A 44 11.09 9.14 7.83
C ALA A 44 12.00 8.47 6.80
N ARG A 45 12.46 7.24 7.06
CA ARG A 45 13.24 6.44 6.09
C ARG A 45 12.42 6.08 4.85
N PHE A 46 11.13 5.78 5.02
CA PHE A 46 10.23 5.50 3.91
C PHE A 46 10.16 6.69 2.95
N LEU A 47 9.99 7.92 3.46
CA LEU A 47 9.97 9.12 2.62
C LEU A 47 11.32 9.45 1.96
N GLN A 48 12.43 8.98 2.52
CA GLN A 48 13.75 9.08 1.87
C GLN A 48 13.94 8.07 0.74
N GLN A 49 13.28 6.91 0.82
CA GLN A 49 13.47 5.78 -0.10
C GLN A 49 12.40 5.67 -1.17
N LYS A 50 11.22 6.26 -0.94
CA LYS A 50 10.03 6.10 -1.78
C LYS A 50 9.39 7.44 -2.08
N ARG A 51 8.81 7.55 -3.28
CA ARG A 51 8.14 8.78 -3.73
C ARG A 51 6.64 8.66 -3.57
N LEU A 52 6.04 9.65 -2.92
CA LEU A 52 4.60 9.87 -2.93
C LEU A 52 4.28 10.82 -4.10
N VAL A 53 3.61 10.30 -5.12
CA VAL A 53 3.30 11.05 -6.34
C VAL A 53 1.81 11.36 -6.32
N ALA A 54 1.48 12.60 -5.98
CA ALA A 54 0.13 13.11 -6.04
C ALA A 54 -0.25 13.41 -7.51
N LEU A 55 -1.44 12.98 -7.93
CA LEU A 55 -1.90 13.05 -9.31
C LEU A 55 -3.13 13.96 -9.44
N GLN A 56 -3.40 14.42 -10.66
CA GLN A 56 -4.59 15.22 -11.01
C GLN A 56 -4.77 16.50 -10.17
N GLY A 57 -3.66 17.17 -9.84
CA GLY A 57 -3.68 18.41 -9.06
C GLY A 57 -3.98 18.22 -7.57
N LEU A 58 -3.92 16.98 -7.06
CA LEU A 58 -3.91 16.72 -5.63
C LEU A 58 -2.65 17.32 -5.00
N GLU A 59 -2.82 18.09 -3.94
CA GLU A 59 -1.72 18.65 -3.15
C GLU A 59 -1.60 17.90 -1.81
N LEU A 60 -0.43 17.34 -1.53
CA LEU A 60 -0.15 16.65 -0.27
C LEU A 60 0.68 17.55 0.64
N THR A 61 0.09 17.91 1.78
CA THR A 61 0.82 18.66 2.83
C THR A 61 1.86 17.76 3.50
N PRO A 62 2.87 18.33 4.19
CA PRO A 62 3.81 17.54 4.99
C PRO A 62 3.12 16.63 6.02
N LEU A 63 1.99 17.08 6.59
CA LEU A 63 1.18 16.26 7.50
C LEU A 63 0.57 15.04 6.79
N HIS A 64 0.05 15.23 5.58
CA HIS A 64 -0.51 14.13 4.78
C HIS A 64 0.58 13.11 4.43
N GLN A 65 1.75 13.58 3.97
CA GLN A 65 2.89 12.73 3.62
C GLN A 65 3.39 11.93 4.83
N ALA A 66 3.50 12.56 6.01
CA ALA A 66 3.88 11.88 7.25
C ALA A 66 2.89 10.76 7.61
N ARG A 67 1.59 11.04 7.57
CA ARG A 67 0.55 10.05 7.88
C ARG A 67 0.54 8.88 6.91
N ILE A 68 0.64 9.16 5.60
CA ILE A 68 0.72 8.12 4.58
C ILE A 68 1.93 7.21 4.86
N ALA A 69 3.11 7.78 5.10
CA ALA A 69 4.31 7.01 5.41
C ALA A 69 4.15 6.15 6.69
N MET A 70 3.53 6.69 7.74
CA MET A 70 3.21 5.94 8.96
C MET A 70 2.25 4.77 8.69
N LEU A 71 1.22 4.96 7.87
CA LEU A 71 0.31 3.87 7.49
C LEU A 71 1.03 2.75 6.73
N PHE A 72 1.95 3.09 5.82
CA PHE A 72 2.77 2.08 5.12
C PHE A 72 3.70 1.32 6.06
N CYS A 73 4.29 2.00 7.04
CA CYS A 73 5.24 1.41 7.98
C CYS A 73 4.56 0.60 9.10
N LEU A 74 3.27 0.84 9.37
CA LEU A 74 2.56 0.19 10.48
C LEU A 74 2.57 -1.35 10.39
N PRO A 75 2.22 -2.01 9.26
CA PRO A 75 2.21 -3.48 9.17
C PRO A 75 3.60 -4.11 9.25
N VAL A 76 4.64 -3.33 8.92
CA VAL A 76 6.03 -3.80 8.88
C VAL A 76 6.85 -3.27 10.06
N LEU A 77 6.21 -2.68 11.07
CA LEU A 77 6.89 -2.06 12.21
C LEU A 77 7.86 -3.03 12.91
N GLU A 78 7.43 -4.28 13.10
CA GLU A 78 8.24 -5.35 13.70
C GLU A 78 8.98 -6.22 12.68
N LEU A 79 8.72 -6.04 11.37
CA LEU A 79 9.32 -6.83 10.30
C LEU A 79 10.56 -6.15 9.70
N GLY A 80 10.54 -4.82 9.58
CA GLY A 80 11.56 -4.02 8.93
C GLY A 80 11.09 -3.35 7.63
N ILE A 81 11.71 -2.23 7.26
CA ILE A 81 11.30 -1.44 6.09
C ILE A 81 11.58 -2.13 4.75
N GLU A 82 12.56 -3.04 4.72
CA GLU A 82 12.95 -3.86 3.56
C GLU A 82 11.81 -4.74 3.03
N TRP A 83 10.79 -4.97 3.86
CA TRP A 83 9.57 -5.66 3.46
C TRP A 83 8.73 -4.86 2.47
N LEU A 84 9.01 -3.57 2.31
CA LEU A 84 8.38 -2.69 1.34
C LEU A 84 9.23 -2.48 0.08
N ASP A 85 10.32 -3.22 -0.14
CA ASP A 85 11.21 -3.07 -1.30
C ASP A 85 10.59 -3.47 -2.65
N GLY A 86 9.39 -4.07 -2.63
CA GLY A 86 8.63 -4.45 -3.83
C GLY A 86 8.03 -3.27 -4.61
N PHE A 87 8.28 -2.03 -4.20
CA PHE A 87 7.86 -0.82 -4.92
C PHE A 87 8.72 0.40 -4.53
N HIS A 88 8.83 1.34 -5.46
CA HIS A 88 9.56 2.61 -5.28
C HIS A 88 8.64 3.84 -5.23
N GLU A 89 7.41 3.71 -5.72
CA GLU A 89 6.49 4.82 -5.94
C GLU A 89 5.10 4.47 -5.43
N VAL A 90 4.43 5.49 -4.88
CA VAL A 90 3.02 5.44 -4.50
C VAL A 90 2.30 6.51 -5.30
N LEU A 91 1.40 6.10 -6.19
CA LEU A 91 0.57 6.99 -6.99
C LEU A 91 -0.72 7.28 -6.22
N ILE A 92 -1.03 8.56 -6.00
CA ILE A 92 -2.18 8.97 -5.18
C ILE A 92 -3.11 9.84 -6.03
N TYR A 93 -4.28 9.30 -6.35
CA TYR A 93 -5.35 10.01 -7.03
C TYR A 93 -6.24 10.76 -6.04
N PRO A 94 -6.97 11.81 -6.46
CA PRO A 94 -7.91 12.50 -5.58
C PRO A 94 -9.08 11.63 -5.10
N ALA A 95 -9.59 10.75 -5.96
CA ALA A 95 -10.79 9.94 -5.72
C ALA A 95 -10.66 8.55 -6.35
N PRO A 96 -11.47 7.57 -5.93
CA PRO A 96 -11.52 6.26 -6.56
C PRO A 96 -11.88 6.39 -8.04
N PHE A 97 -11.26 5.58 -8.88
CA PHE A 97 -11.61 5.46 -10.28
C PHE A 97 -11.78 3.98 -10.64
N ILE A 98 -12.74 3.71 -11.51
CA ILE A 98 -12.91 2.39 -12.11
C ILE A 98 -12.05 2.40 -13.37
N VAL A 99 -11.07 1.52 -13.43
CA VAL A 99 -10.37 1.22 -14.68
C VAL A 99 -11.22 0.20 -15.39
N ASP A 100 -11.85 0.60 -16.49
CA ASP A 100 -12.38 -0.33 -17.48
C ASP A 100 -11.17 -0.91 -18.22
N ASP A 101 -10.52 -1.91 -17.63
CA ASP A 101 -9.50 -2.70 -18.32
C ASP A 101 -10.22 -3.71 -19.23
N GLU A 102 -10.70 -3.22 -20.37
CA GLU A 102 -11.15 -4.11 -21.46
C GLU A 102 -9.90 -4.73 -22.10
N TRP A 103 -9.62 -5.99 -21.78
CA TRP A 103 -8.73 -6.81 -22.60
C TRP A 103 -9.56 -7.83 -23.36
N GLU A 104 -9.57 -7.70 -24.68
CA GLU A 104 -10.19 -8.65 -25.61
C GLU A 104 -9.21 -9.82 -25.80
N ASP A 105 -9.64 -11.04 -25.48
CA ASP A 105 -8.84 -12.24 -25.79
C ASP A 105 -8.87 -12.54 -27.30
N ASP A 106 -8.02 -13.46 -27.76
CA ASP A 106 -7.93 -13.85 -29.19
C ASP A 106 -9.23 -14.47 -29.76
N ILE A 107 -10.30 -14.61 -28.95
CA ILE A 107 -11.62 -15.10 -29.34
C ILE A 107 -12.76 -14.11 -29.08
N GLY A 108 -12.48 -12.85 -28.71
CA GLY A 108 -13.46 -11.78 -28.60
C GLY A 108 -14.32 -11.81 -27.32
N LEU A 109 -13.88 -12.49 -26.27
CA LEU A 109 -14.58 -12.56 -24.98
C LEU A 109 -14.02 -11.50 -24.01
N VAL A 110 -14.85 -10.54 -23.65
CA VAL A 110 -14.52 -9.52 -22.62
C VAL A 110 -14.67 -10.14 -21.22
N HIS A 111 -13.59 -10.18 -20.44
CA HIS A 111 -13.58 -10.66 -19.05
C HIS A 111 -13.41 -9.49 -18.07
N ASN A 112 -14.39 -9.25 -17.21
CA ASN A 112 -14.35 -8.23 -16.14
C ASN A 112 -13.66 -8.74 -14.88
N GLN A 113 -12.41 -9.17 -14.98
CA GLN A 113 -11.63 -9.63 -13.83
C GLN A 113 -10.42 -8.72 -13.65
N ARG A 114 -10.14 -8.28 -12.41
CA ARG A 114 -8.85 -7.66 -12.06
C ARG A 114 -7.76 -8.66 -12.43
N VAL A 115 -7.12 -8.46 -13.58
CA VAL A 115 -6.21 -9.46 -14.16
C VAL A 115 -4.90 -9.44 -13.40
N VAL A 116 -4.63 -10.54 -12.69
CA VAL A 116 -3.27 -10.99 -12.39
C VAL A 116 -2.65 -11.42 -13.72
N GLN A 117 -1.96 -10.50 -14.39
CA GLN A 117 -1.32 -10.80 -15.68
C GLN A 117 -0.15 -11.77 -15.47
N SER A 118 -0.39 -13.01 -15.90
CA SER A 118 0.60 -14.07 -16.04
C SER A 118 1.33 -13.86 -17.36
N GLY A 119 2.65 -13.64 -17.32
CA GLY A 119 3.43 -13.60 -18.56
C GLY A 119 4.82 -12.99 -18.44
N GLN A 120 4.97 -11.88 -17.71
CA GLN A 120 6.21 -11.27 -17.18
C GLN A 120 5.79 -10.16 -16.20
N SER A 121 5.21 -10.57 -15.06
CA SER A 121 4.50 -9.69 -14.13
C SER A 121 5.35 -8.49 -13.70
N TRP A 122 4.74 -7.32 -13.60
CA TRP A 122 5.32 -6.10 -13.05
C TRP A 122 5.51 -6.27 -11.54
N GLN A 123 6.39 -7.19 -11.12
CA GLN A 123 6.66 -7.54 -9.72
C GLN A 123 7.11 -6.31 -8.87
N GLN A 124 7.47 -5.21 -9.52
CA GLN A 124 7.97 -3.96 -8.92
C GLN A 124 7.07 -2.73 -9.24
N GLY A 125 5.82 -2.94 -9.67
CA GLY A 125 4.91 -1.86 -10.01
C GLY A 125 4.56 -0.94 -8.82
N PRO A 126 4.22 0.34 -9.07
CA PRO A 126 3.87 1.28 -8.02
C PRO A 126 2.65 0.81 -7.21
N VAL A 127 2.54 1.27 -5.97
CA VAL A 127 1.28 1.14 -5.21
C VAL A 127 0.35 2.25 -5.65
N VAL A 128 -0.91 1.94 -5.95
CA VAL A 128 -1.89 2.92 -6.41
C VAL A 128 -2.96 3.09 -5.33
N LEU A 129 -3.19 4.34 -4.92
CA LEU A 129 -4.15 4.71 -3.90
C LEU A 129 -5.01 5.88 -4.38
N ASN A 130 -6.08 6.16 -3.64
CA ASN A 130 -6.78 7.44 -3.74
C ASN A 130 -6.89 8.12 -2.38
N TRP A 131 -6.96 9.45 -2.39
CA TRP A 131 -6.91 10.28 -1.19
C TRP A 131 -8.13 10.11 -0.31
N LEU A 132 -9.33 9.95 -0.88
CA LEU A 132 -10.56 9.76 -0.13
C LEU A 132 -10.47 8.53 0.79
N ASP A 133 -10.05 7.39 0.23
CA ASP A 133 -9.90 6.15 0.99
C ASP A 133 -8.70 6.19 1.95
N ILE A 134 -7.64 6.95 1.63
CA ILE A 134 -6.53 7.21 2.57
C ILE A 134 -7.04 7.97 3.80
N GLN A 135 -7.94 8.95 3.62
CA GLN A 135 -8.50 9.71 4.74
C GLN A 135 -9.29 8.79 5.67
N ASP A 136 -10.12 7.89 5.11
CA ASP A 136 -10.87 6.91 5.89
C ASP A 136 -9.95 5.91 6.61
N SER A 137 -8.77 5.65 6.05
CA SER A 137 -7.74 4.78 6.64
C SER A 137 -7.06 5.38 7.89
N PHE A 138 -7.31 6.65 8.22
CA PHE A 138 -6.83 7.24 9.48
C PHE A 138 -7.68 6.81 10.69
N ASP A 139 -8.93 6.41 10.45
CA ASP A 139 -9.84 5.98 11.49
C ASP A 139 -9.62 4.52 11.90
N ALA A 140 -10.14 4.15 13.08
CA ALA A 140 -10.14 2.77 13.58
C ALA A 140 -11.44 2.04 13.17
N SER A 141 -11.87 2.20 11.93
CA SER A 141 -13.15 1.70 11.41
C SER A 141 -13.12 0.22 10.97
N GLY A 142 -11.92 -0.36 10.84
CA GLY A 142 -11.70 -1.67 10.23
C GLY A 142 -11.42 -1.62 8.72
N PHE A 143 -11.64 -0.47 8.09
CA PHE A 143 -11.19 -0.20 6.72
C PHE A 143 -9.82 0.49 6.74
N ASN A 144 -8.86 -0.04 5.97
CA ASN A 144 -7.57 0.62 5.76
C ASN A 144 -6.98 0.21 4.40
N LEU A 145 -7.08 1.10 3.41
CA LEU A 145 -6.62 0.86 2.05
C LEU A 145 -5.09 0.67 2.01
N VAL A 146 -4.34 1.47 2.77
CA VAL A 146 -2.87 1.40 2.77
C VAL A 146 -2.39 0.05 3.30
N VAL A 147 -2.96 -0.40 4.43
CA VAL A 147 -2.62 -1.70 5.01
C VAL A 147 -3.01 -2.84 4.08
N HIS A 148 -4.15 -2.74 3.39
CA HIS A 148 -4.59 -3.71 2.38
C HIS A 148 -3.57 -3.87 1.24
N GLU A 149 -3.15 -2.75 0.64
CA GLU A 149 -2.15 -2.78 -0.44
C GLU A 149 -0.78 -3.28 0.05
N VAL A 150 -0.37 -2.91 1.27
CA VAL A 150 0.85 -3.45 1.88
C VAL A 150 0.74 -4.96 2.05
N ALA A 151 -0.39 -5.48 2.53
CA ALA A 151 -0.60 -6.92 2.68
C ALA A 151 -0.44 -7.66 1.33
N HIS A 152 -1.00 -7.12 0.24
CA HIS A 152 -0.80 -7.67 -1.10
C HIS A 152 0.67 -7.65 -1.55
N LYS A 153 1.43 -6.59 -1.24
CA LYS A 153 2.86 -6.54 -1.51
C LYS A 153 3.66 -7.56 -0.67
N LEU A 154 3.26 -7.82 0.57
CA LEU A 154 3.89 -8.81 1.43
C LEU A 154 3.60 -10.25 0.95
N ASP A 155 2.38 -10.52 0.49
CA ASP A 155 1.94 -11.81 -0.07
C ASP A 155 2.72 -12.16 -1.36
N THR A 156 2.78 -11.21 -2.29
CA THR A 156 3.48 -11.38 -3.58
C THR A 156 5.01 -11.37 -3.49
N ARG A 157 5.61 -11.07 -2.33
CA ARG A 157 7.07 -10.99 -2.17
C ARG A 157 7.78 -12.33 -2.37
N ASN A 158 7.10 -13.47 -2.23
CA ASN A 158 7.72 -14.82 -2.27
C ASN A 158 7.21 -15.72 -3.42
N GLY A 159 6.34 -15.23 -4.30
CA GLY A 159 5.78 -16.03 -5.38
C GLY A 159 4.98 -15.24 -6.41
N ASP A 160 4.83 -15.80 -7.61
CA ASP A 160 4.19 -15.15 -8.78
C ASP A 160 2.67 -14.91 -8.64
N ARG A 161 2.03 -15.33 -7.53
CA ARG A 161 0.58 -15.19 -7.29
C ARG A 161 0.29 -14.76 -5.86
N ALA A 162 -0.58 -13.78 -5.70
CA ALA A 162 -1.21 -13.47 -4.42
C ALA A 162 -2.08 -14.66 -4.01
N SER A 163 -1.72 -15.33 -2.91
CA SER A 163 -2.48 -16.47 -2.37
C SER A 163 -3.26 -16.12 -1.10
N GLY A 164 -3.14 -14.89 -0.61
CA GLY A 164 -3.62 -14.48 0.72
C GLY A 164 -2.74 -15.01 1.86
N VAL A 165 -1.63 -15.69 1.54
CA VAL A 165 -0.72 -16.28 2.53
C VAL A 165 0.51 -15.37 2.66
N PRO A 166 0.67 -14.63 3.77
CA PRO A 166 1.87 -13.85 3.99
C PRO A 166 3.08 -14.78 4.17
N LEU A 167 4.27 -14.20 4.12
CA LEU A 167 5.55 -14.88 4.29
C LEU A 167 5.66 -15.61 5.66
N ILE A 168 5.29 -16.89 5.66
CA ILE A 168 5.35 -17.80 6.81
C ILE A 168 6.17 -19.06 6.48
N PRO A 169 6.71 -19.79 7.47
CA PRO A 169 7.42 -21.04 7.24
C PRO A 169 6.59 -22.02 6.40
N LEU A 170 7.21 -22.71 5.42
CA LEU A 170 6.51 -23.61 4.49
C LEU A 170 5.60 -24.67 5.16
N ARG A 171 5.97 -25.10 6.37
CA ARG A 171 5.18 -26.06 7.16
C ARG A 171 3.82 -25.50 7.64
N GLU A 172 3.67 -24.17 7.70
CA GLU A 172 2.50 -23.45 8.22
C GLU A 172 1.55 -23.02 7.09
N VAL A 173 2.00 -23.04 5.83
CA VAL A 173 1.22 -22.61 4.65
C VAL A 173 -0.09 -23.38 4.54
N ALA A 174 -0.07 -24.70 4.63
CA ALA A 174 -1.29 -25.51 4.50
C ALA A 174 -2.31 -25.26 5.62
N GLY A 175 -1.85 -24.93 6.84
CA GLY A 175 -2.72 -24.57 7.95
C GLY A 175 -3.35 -23.19 7.75
N TRP A 176 -2.56 -22.24 7.27
CA TRP A 176 -3.02 -20.89 6.96
C TRP A 176 -4.06 -20.87 5.84
N GLU A 177 -3.80 -21.58 4.74
CA GLU A 177 -4.75 -21.72 3.62
C GLU A 177 -6.07 -22.34 4.09
N HIS A 178 -6.01 -23.36 4.93
CA HIS A 178 -7.20 -24.01 5.50
C HIS A 178 -8.04 -23.03 6.34
N ASP A 179 -7.41 -22.26 7.22
CA ASP A 179 -8.10 -21.32 8.10
C ASP A 179 -8.69 -20.12 7.34
N LEU A 180 -8.03 -19.67 6.28
CA LEU A 180 -8.58 -18.63 5.39
C LEU A 180 -9.82 -19.12 4.66
N HIS A 181 -9.76 -20.29 4.03
CA HIS A 181 -10.91 -20.84 3.30
C HIS A 181 -12.10 -21.12 4.23
N ALA A 182 -11.85 -21.63 5.44
CA ALA A 182 -12.92 -21.86 6.43
C ALA A 182 -13.62 -20.57 6.88
N ARG A 183 -12.92 -19.42 6.86
CA ARG A 183 -13.48 -18.12 7.23
C ARG A 183 -14.27 -17.46 6.10
N ASP A 184 -13.85 -17.63 4.85
CA ASP A 184 -14.59 -17.14 3.68
C ASP A 184 -15.95 -17.86 3.53
N GLU A 185 -15.99 -19.16 3.85
CA GLU A 185 -17.23 -19.95 3.88
C GLU A 185 -18.20 -19.49 4.99
N GLN A 186 -17.70 -18.99 6.13
CA GLN A 186 -18.54 -18.50 7.23
C GLN A 186 -19.11 -17.09 6.99
N HIS A 187 -18.46 -16.25 6.18
CA HIS A 187 -18.93 -14.89 5.87
C HIS A 187 -19.78 -14.80 4.60
N SER A 188 -19.91 -15.90 3.85
CA SER A 188 -20.76 -15.99 2.64
C SER A 188 -22.17 -16.54 2.91
N GLY A 189 -22.56 -16.68 4.19
CA GLY A 189 -23.85 -17.23 4.63
C GLY A 189 -24.83 -16.20 5.16
#